data_AF-A0A4U1GHZ1-F1
#
_entry.id   AF-A0A4U1GHZ1-F1
#
_cell.length_a   1.000
_cell.length_b   1.000
_cell.length_c   1.000
_cell.angle_alpha   90.00
_cell.angle_beta   90.00
_cell.angle_gamma   90.00
#
_symmetry.space_group_name_H-M   'P 1'
#
loop_
_entity.id
_entity.type
_entity.pdbx_description
1 polymer ?
#
loop_
_entity_poly.entity_id
_entity_poly.type
_entity_poly.pdbx_seq_one_letter_code
_entity_poly.pdbx_strand_id
1 'polypeptide(L)'
;MENFEDTEPIEEAAEEQEQLVVTEEIRSYIYETAKWTKFLSIIGFVFAVFMALAAFSATAIMENVVATAPGNPMAQLGATFLTVYFLCISLMMFYPSFLMFKFSNAANTGVLYADQENFTIAMKKLKSLFKFWGVLTIVILAMYVLALLLTLVAKTGGA
;
A
#
# COMPACT_ATOMS: atom_id res chain seq x y z
N MET A 1 -6.50 -58.80 -48.29
CA MET A 1 -7.39 -58.01 -47.43
C MET A 1 -6.69 -57.97 -46.07
N GLU A 2 -5.60 -57.22 -45.96
CA GLU A 2 -5.64 -55.81 -45.54
C GLU A 2 -6.52 -55.64 -44.30
N ASN A 3 -5.88 -55.75 -43.14
CA ASN A 3 -5.99 -54.66 -42.18
C ASN A 3 -4.76 -54.68 -41.27
N PHE A 4 -3.72 -54.00 -41.74
CA PHE A 4 -2.66 -53.50 -40.87
C PHE A 4 -3.31 -52.34 -40.10
N GLU A 5 -3.88 -52.62 -38.93
CA GLU A 5 -4.15 -51.57 -37.95
C GLU A 5 -2.80 -51.20 -37.33
N ASP A 6 -2.08 -50.35 -38.05
CA ASP A 6 -1.03 -49.50 -37.50
C ASP A 6 -1.69 -48.62 -36.43
N THR A 7 -1.73 -49.12 -35.19
CA THR A 7 -1.99 -48.30 -34.02
C THR A 7 -0.77 -47.39 -33.86
N GLU A 8 -0.78 -46.26 -34.54
CA GLU A 8 0.14 -45.17 -34.23
C GLU A 8 0.07 -44.90 -32.72
N PRO A 9 1.21 -44.81 -32.02
CA PRO A 9 1.19 -44.32 -30.67
C PRO A 9 0.66 -42.90 -30.76
N ILE A 10 -0.49 -42.64 -30.16
CA ILE A 10 -0.96 -41.28 -29.90
C ILE A 10 0.13 -40.68 -29.02
N GLU A 11 1.11 -40.01 -29.65
CA GLU A 11 1.97 -39.06 -28.97
C GLU A 11 1.00 -38.04 -28.38
N GLU A 12 0.70 -38.26 -27.10
CA GLU A 12 0.05 -37.29 -26.25
C GLU A 12 0.97 -36.08 -26.28
N ALA A 13 0.72 -35.18 -27.24
CA ALA A 13 1.31 -33.87 -27.29
C ALA A 13 0.83 -33.17 -26.02
N ALA A 14 1.54 -33.44 -24.93
CA ALA A 14 1.46 -32.66 -23.72
C ALA A 14 1.72 -31.24 -24.19
N GLU A 15 0.66 -30.44 -24.25
CA GLU A 15 0.78 -29.01 -24.43
C GLU A 15 1.75 -28.56 -23.32
N GLU A 16 3.02 -28.34 -23.67
CA GLU A 16 4.00 -27.73 -22.79
C GLU A 16 3.47 -26.33 -22.53
N GLN A 17 2.58 -26.20 -21.55
CA GLN A 17 2.17 -24.90 -21.04
C GLN A 17 3.46 -24.23 -20.64
N GLU A 18 3.84 -23.17 -21.36
CA GLU A 18 5.04 -22.38 -21.06
C GLU A 18 4.92 -21.88 -19.62
N GLN A 19 5.54 -22.61 -18.70
CA GLN A 19 5.53 -22.25 -17.29
C GLN A 19 6.46 -21.06 -17.12
N LEU A 20 5.96 -19.98 -16.54
CA LEU A 20 6.78 -18.82 -16.24
C LEU A 20 7.82 -19.20 -15.18
N VAL A 21 9.08 -19.28 -15.60
CA VAL A 21 10.20 -19.62 -14.72
C VAL A 21 10.77 -18.36 -14.09
N VAL A 22 10.87 -18.36 -12.76
CA VAL A 22 11.57 -17.31 -12.01
C VAL A 22 13.08 -17.54 -12.12
N THR A 23 13.73 -16.84 -13.06
CA THR A 23 15.18 -16.89 -13.27
C THR A 23 15.94 -16.31 -12.07
N GLU A 24 17.22 -16.65 -11.94
CA GLU A 24 18.10 -16.11 -10.88
C GLU A 24 18.17 -14.58 -10.88
N GLU A 25 18.06 -13.95 -12.05
CA GLU A 25 18.01 -12.50 -12.17
C GLU A 25 16.74 -11.93 -11.52
N ILE A 26 15.58 -12.50 -11.79
CA ILE A 26 14.30 -12.10 -11.18
C ILE A 26 14.36 -12.33 -9.67
N ARG A 27 14.95 -13.45 -9.22
CA ARG A 27 15.17 -13.74 -7.79
C ARG A 27 15.97 -12.63 -7.12
N SER A 28 17.06 -12.18 -7.73
CA SER A 28 17.89 -11.08 -7.23
C SER A 28 17.08 -9.78 -7.05
N TYR A 29 16.29 -9.39 -8.05
CA TYR A 29 15.45 -8.19 -7.97
C TYR A 29 14.39 -8.27 -6.88
N ILE A 30 13.73 -9.43 -6.74
CA ILE A 30 12.76 -9.64 -5.66
C ILE A 30 13.45 -9.55 -4.30
N TYR A 31 14.64 -10.12 -4.16
CA TYR A 31 15.40 -10.11 -2.91
C TYR A 31 15.83 -8.70 -2.51
N GLU A 32 16.31 -7.90 -3.46
CA GLU A 32 16.63 -6.51 -3.23
C GLU A 32 15.39 -5.69 -2.86
N THR A 33 14.28 -5.89 -3.59
CA THR A 33 12.99 -5.26 -3.28
C THR A 33 12.50 -5.66 -1.89
N ALA A 34 12.65 -6.93 -1.49
CA ALA A 34 12.27 -7.43 -0.18
C ALA A 34 13.09 -6.79 0.95
N LYS A 35 14.40 -6.54 0.74
CA LYS A 35 15.24 -5.81 1.71
C LYS A 35 14.77 -4.37 1.89
N TRP A 36 14.57 -3.64 0.79
CA TRP A 36 14.13 -2.24 0.85
C TRP A 36 12.75 -2.09 1.46
N THR A 37 11.80 -2.93 1.07
CA THR A 37 10.44 -2.92 1.64
C THR A 37 10.45 -3.28 3.13
N LYS A 38 11.35 -4.17 3.58
CA LYS A 38 11.50 -4.47 5.00
C LYS A 38 12.01 -3.26 5.78
N PHE A 39 13.04 -2.59 5.27
CA PHE A 39 13.56 -1.36 5.86
C PHE A 39 12.47 -0.26 5.94
N LEU A 40 11.77 0.00 4.84
CA LEU A 40 10.67 0.97 4.80
C LEU A 40 9.52 0.60 5.74
N SER A 41 9.21 -0.68 5.89
CA SER A 41 8.16 -1.13 6.82
C SER A 41 8.49 -0.78 8.27
N ILE A 42 9.75 -0.97 8.69
CA ILE A 42 10.20 -0.63 10.05
C ILE A 42 10.10 0.88 10.26
N ILE A 43 10.61 1.68 9.33
CA ILE A 43 10.53 3.14 9.39
C ILE A 43 9.07 3.60 9.48
N GLY A 44 8.20 3.07 8.63
CA GLY A 44 6.80 3.45 8.62
C GLY A 44 6.05 3.05 9.91
N PHE A 45 6.39 1.90 10.51
CA PHE A 45 5.87 1.55 11.83
C PHE A 45 6.33 2.51 12.92
N VAL A 46 7.60 2.90 12.90
CA VAL A 46 8.15 3.91 13.84
C VAL A 46 7.36 5.21 13.70
N PHE A 47 7.21 5.73 12.48
CA PHE A 47 6.42 6.95 12.25
C PHE A 47 4.96 6.80 12.66
N ALA A 48 4.33 5.65 12.41
CA ALA A 48 2.95 5.41 12.84
C ALA A 48 2.83 5.47 14.37
N VAL A 49 3.76 4.85 15.11
CA VAL A 49 3.78 4.90 16.58
C VAL A 49 4.03 6.32 17.07
N PHE A 50 5.01 7.04 16.53
CA PHE A 50 5.26 8.43 16.88
C PHE A 50 4.04 9.33 16.62
N MET A 51 3.35 9.13 15.50
CA MET A 51 2.11 9.85 15.18
C MET A 51 0.99 9.53 16.18
N ALA A 52 0.85 8.26 16.58
CA ALA A 52 -0.12 7.87 17.60
C ALA A 52 0.19 8.52 18.96
N LEU A 53 1.47 8.59 19.34
CA LEU A 53 1.91 9.28 20.55
C LEU A 53 1.65 10.79 20.48
N ALA A 54 1.87 11.41 19.32
CA ALA A 54 1.55 12.82 19.10
C ALA A 54 0.04 13.13 19.20
N ALA A 55 -0.84 12.15 19.02
CA ALA A 55 -2.28 12.34 19.21
C ALA A 55 -2.63 12.70 20.67
N PHE A 56 -1.83 12.26 21.65
CA PHE A 56 -2.03 12.59 23.06
C PHE A 56 -1.54 14.00 23.43
N SER A 57 -0.66 14.61 22.63
CA SER A 57 -0.27 16.02 22.80
C SER A 57 -1.20 16.99 22.06
N ALA A 58 -2.30 16.52 21.48
CA ALA A 58 -3.24 17.34 20.70
C ALA A 58 -3.79 18.56 21.47
N THR A 59 -4.06 18.44 22.76
CA THR A 59 -4.53 19.58 23.59
C THR A 59 -3.48 20.69 23.65
N ALA A 60 -2.23 20.33 23.98
CA ALA A 60 -1.13 21.29 24.04
C ALA A 60 -0.84 21.92 22.67
N ILE A 61 -0.94 21.13 21.59
CA ILE A 61 -0.79 21.65 20.22
C ILE A 61 -1.91 22.65 19.90
N MET A 62 -3.15 22.32 20.26
CA MET A 62 -4.30 23.17 19.98
C MET A 62 -4.25 24.50 20.73
N GLU A 63 -3.84 24.49 22.00
CA GLU A 63 -3.64 25.71 22.79
C GLU A 63 -2.61 26.66 22.14
N ASN A 64 -1.51 26.10 21.64
CA ASN A 64 -0.50 26.86 20.91
C ASN A 64 -1.04 27.42 19.58
N VAL A 65 -1.84 26.64 18.84
CA VAL A 65 -2.46 27.09 17.58
C VAL A 65 -3.45 28.23 17.84
N VAL A 66 -4.28 28.14 18.87
CA VAL A 66 -5.21 29.21 19.26
C VAL A 66 -4.46 30.49 19.64
N ALA A 67 -3.37 30.36 20.42
CA ALA A 67 -2.58 31.50 20.86
C ALA A 67 -1.84 32.23 19.72
N THR A 68 -1.36 31.48 18.72
CA THR A 68 -0.55 32.02 17.62
C THR A 68 -1.35 32.38 16.37
N ALA A 69 -2.48 31.70 16.15
CA ALA A 69 -3.32 31.86 14.97
C ALA A 69 -4.82 31.71 15.33
N PRO A 70 -5.40 32.65 16.09
CA PRO A 70 -6.77 32.55 16.59
C PRO A 70 -7.86 32.48 15.50
N GLY A 71 -7.54 32.93 14.28
CA GLY A 71 -8.43 32.82 13.11
C GLY A 71 -8.32 31.52 12.32
N ASN A 72 -7.46 30.57 12.74
CA ASN A 72 -7.27 29.32 12.00
C ASN A 72 -8.52 28.43 12.09
N PRO A 73 -9.11 27.98 10.96
CA PRO A 73 -10.24 27.06 10.97
C PRO A 73 -9.98 25.77 11.77
N MET A 74 -8.72 25.31 11.82
CA MET A 74 -8.30 24.15 12.61
C MET A 74 -8.51 24.37 14.11
N ALA A 75 -8.38 25.61 14.59
CA ALA A 75 -8.61 25.98 15.99
C ALA A 75 -10.07 25.78 16.42
N GLN A 76 -11.01 25.97 15.49
CA GLN A 76 -12.45 25.82 15.75
C GLN A 76 -12.89 24.36 15.87
N LEU A 77 -12.12 23.42 15.29
CA LEU A 77 -12.42 21.99 15.33
C LEU A 77 -12.09 21.35 16.69
N GLY A 78 -11.25 22.01 17.50
CA GLY A 78 -10.90 21.60 18.84
C GLY A 78 -9.92 20.42 18.92
N ALA A 79 -9.40 20.18 20.13
CA ALA A 79 -8.37 19.17 20.37
C ALA A 79 -8.85 17.74 20.08
N THR A 80 -10.13 17.42 20.36
CA THR A 80 -10.71 16.09 20.11
C THR A 80 -10.64 15.71 18.64
N PHE A 81 -10.95 16.65 17.73
CA PHE A 81 -10.84 16.41 16.30
C PHE A 81 -9.39 16.12 15.90
N LEU A 82 -8.44 16.90 16.41
CA LEU A 82 -7.01 16.72 16.11
C LEU A 82 -6.50 15.34 16.58
N THR A 83 -6.89 14.90 17.78
CA THR A 83 -6.55 13.56 18.29
C THR A 83 -7.07 12.46 17.36
N VAL A 84 -8.37 12.51 17.00
CA VAL A 84 -8.96 11.51 16.10
C VAL A 84 -8.27 11.53 14.74
N TYR A 85 -8.00 12.71 14.19
CA TYR A 85 -7.29 12.89 12.93
C TYR A 85 -5.90 12.24 12.95
N PHE A 86 -5.08 12.52 13.97
CA PHE A 86 -3.74 11.92 14.10
C PHE A 86 -3.79 10.40 14.27
N LEU A 87 -4.76 9.86 15.02
CA LEU A 87 -4.94 8.42 15.14
C LEU A 87 -5.35 7.78 13.80
N CYS A 88 -6.24 8.41 13.05
CA CYS A 88 -6.63 7.95 11.71
C CYS A 88 -5.43 7.94 10.75
N ILE A 89 -4.63 9.01 10.73
CA ILE A 89 -3.41 9.08 9.91
C ILE A 89 -2.38 8.05 10.34
N SER A 90 -2.18 7.85 11.65
CA SER A 90 -1.31 6.80 12.19
C SER A 90 -1.71 5.41 11.68
N LEU A 91 -3.01 5.05 11.77
CA LEU A 91 -3.52 3.78 11.26
C LEU A 91 -3.36 3.67 9.74
N MET A 92 -3.61 4.76 9.01
CA MET A 92 -3.43 4.83 7.56
C MET A 92 -1.97 4.60 7.16
N MET A 93 -1.00 5.10 7.94
CA MET A 93 0.44 4.85 7.71
C MET A 93 0.85 3.42 8.13
N PHE A 94 0.26 2.88 9.19
CA PHE A 94 0.55 1.55 9.68
C PHE A 94 0.23 0.45 8.66
N TYR A 95 -0.92 0.56 7.99
CA TYR A 95 -1.39 -0.46 7.06
C TYR A 95 -0.44 -0.76 5.88
N PRO A 96 0.04 0.23 5.07
CA PRO A 96 0.98 -0.03 3.99
C PRO A 96 2.33 -0.56 4.52
N SER A 97 2.80 -0.09 5.68
CA SER A 97 4.00 -0.64 6.33
C SER A 97 3.82 -2.12 6.68
N PHE A 98 2.64 -2.50 7.18
CA PHE A 98 2.32 -3.89 7.45
C PHE A 98 2.29 -4.76 6.19
N LEU A 99 1.75 -4.25 5.08
CA LEU A 99 1.78 -4.95 3.81
C LEU A 99 3.19 -5.11 3.26
N MET A 100 4.02 -4.08 3.33
CA MET A 100 5.45 -4.14 2.95
C MET A 100 6.17 -5.21 3.77
N PHE A 101 6.00 -5.23 5.10
CA PHE A 101 6.61 -6.24 5.96
C PHE A 101 6.21 -7.67 5.59
N LYS A 102 4.90 -7.89 5.34
CA LYS A 102 4.39 -9.21 4.93
C LYS A 102 4.90 -9.61 3.54
N PHE A 103 5.00 -8.67 2.60
CA PHE A 103 5.62 -8.91 1.30
C PHE A 103 7.08 -9.32 1.48
N SER A 104 7.89 -8.57 2.21
CA SER A 104 9.32 -8.86 2.37
C SER A 104 9.59 -10.24 2.96
N ASN A 105 8.80 -10.65 3.97
CA ASN A 105 8.99 -11.96 4.59
C ASN A 105 8.60 -13.10 3.63
N ALA A 106 7.44 -12.99 2.97
CA ALA A 106 6.98 -14.02 2.04
C ALA A 106 7.85 -14.08 0.77
N ALA A 107 8.31 -12.93 0.26
CA ALA A 107 9.16 -12.84 -0.92
C ALA A 107 10.52 -13.51 -0.69
N ASN A 108 11.15 -13.26 0.47
CA ASN A 108 12.42 -13.90 0.82
C ASN A 108 12.28 -15.42 0.90
N THR A 109 11.25 -15.94 1.57
CA THR A 109 11.02 -17.39 1.68
C THR A 109 10.66 -18.02 0.33
N GLY A 110 9.77 -17.39 -0.43
CA GLY A 110 9.32 -17.89 -1.73
C GLY A 110 10.47 -18.00 -2.74
N VAL A 111 11.34 -16.99 -2.79
CA VAL A 111 12.49 -16.98 -3.70
C VAL A 111 13.61 -17.90 -3.24
N LEU A 112 13.93 -17.92 -1.94
CA LEU A 112 15.05 -18.70 -1.42
C LEU A 112 14.80 -20.22 -1.47
N TYR A 113 13.57 -20.65 -1.23
CA TYR A 113 13.20 -22.06 -1.15
C TYR A 113 12.40 -22.55 -2.36
N ALA A 114 12.28 -21.74 -3.42
CA ALA A 114 11.42 -22.02 -4.58
C ALA A 114 9.98 -22.41 -4.15
N ASP A 115 9.48 -21.74 -3.11
CA ASP A 115 8.17 -22.00 -2.52
C ASP A 115 7.10 -21.16 -3.22
N GLN A 116 6.29 -21.83 -4.03
CA GLN A 116 5.25 -21.21 -4.84
C GLN A 116 4.12 -20.60 -3.99
N GLU A 117 3.81 -21.16 -2.82
CA GLU A 117 2.78 -20.64 -1.93
C GLU A 117 3.22 -19.29 -1.34
N ASN A 118 4.43 -19.24 -0.78
CA ASN A 118 5.02 -18.02 -0.25
C ASN A 118 5.22 -16.96 -1.33
N PHE A 119 5.64 -17.36 -2.53
CA PHE A 119 5.75 -16.45 -3.67
C PHE A 119 4.39 -15.84 -4.07
N THR A 120 3.33 -16.67 -4.10
CA THR A 120 1.96 -16.22 -4.37
C THR A 120 1.48 -15.23 -3.29
N ILE A 121 1.77 -15.51 -2.01
CA ILE A 121 1.46 -14.61 -0.90
C ILE A 121 2.19 -13.27 -1.08
N ALA A 122 3.47 -13.29 -1.44
CA ALA A 122 4.25 -12.08 -1.68
C ALA A 122 3.59 -11.22 -2.77
N MET A 123 3.31 -11.79 -3.94
CA MET A 123 2.67 -11.07 -5.05
C MET A 123 1.29 -10.52 -4.64
N LYS A 124 0.52 -11.27 -3.85
CA LYS A 124 -0.77 -10.80 -3.32
C LYS A 124 -0.61 -9.58 -2.41
N LYS A 125 0.41 -9.56 -1.52
CA LYS A 125 0.66 -8.41 -0.63
C LYS A 125 1.16 -7.19 -1.40
N LEU A 126 2.01 -7.40 -2.41
CA LEU A 126 2.45 -6.33 -3.31
C LEU A 126 1.26 -5.71 -4.06
N LYS A 127 0.37 -6.54 -4.61
CA LYS A 127 -0.88 -6.07 -5.22
C LYS A 127 -1.73 -5.25 -4.25
N SER A 128 -1.94 -5.73 -3.02
CA SER A 128 -2.69 -4.98 -2.00
C SER A 128 -2.07 -3.63 -1.67
N LEU A 129 -0.73 -3.54 -1.64
CA LEU A 129 -0.02 -2.29 -1.38
C LEU A 129 -0.28 -1.25 -2.48
N PHE A 130 -0.16 -1.65 -3.76
CA PHE A 130 -0.46 -0.75 -4.87
C PHE A 130 -1.94 -0.37 -4.94
N LYS A 131 -2.86 -1.30 -4.64
CA LYS A 131 -4.29 -0.97 -4.56
C LYS A 131 -4.57 0.06 -3.46
N PHE A 132 -3.92 -0.06 -2.30
CA PHE A 132 -4.08 0.89 -1.21
C PHE A 132 -3.66 2.31 -1.64
N TRP A 133 -2.44 2.47 -2.17
CA TRP A 133 -1.95 3.76 -2.65
C TRP A 133 -2.74 4.30 -3.84
N GLY A 134 -3.21 3.43 -4.74
CA GLY A 134 -4.05 3.81 -5.87
C GLY A 134 -5.40 4.38 -5.41
N VAL A 135 -6.10 3.69 -4.51
CA VAL A 135 -7.37 4.18 -3.96
C VAL A 135 -7.17 5.46 -3.16
N LEU A 136 -6.13 5.52 -2.32
CA LEU A 136 -5.80 6.71 -1.55
C LEU A 136 -5.56 7.93 -2.46
N THR A 137 -4.80 7.75 -3.54
CA THR A 137 -4.54 8.79 -4.54
C THR A 137 -5.84 9.26 -5.21
N ILE A 138 -6.75 8.35 -5.59
CA ILE A 138 -8.04 8.71 -6.19
C ILE A 138 -8.87 9.57 -5.21
N VAL A 139 -8.93 9.19 -3.93
CA VAL A 139 -9.65 9.96 -2.90
C VAL A 139 -9.06 11.36 -2.76
N ILE A 140 -7.73 11.49 -2.71
CA ILE A 140 -7.05 12.78 -2.61
C ILE A 140 -7.35 13.66 -3.82
N LEU A 141 -7.28 13.11 -5.04
CA LEU A 141 -7.59 13.84 -6.27
C LEU A 141 -9.05 14.30 -6.30
N ALA A 142 -10.00 13.46 -5.87
CA ALA A 142 -11.40 13.83 -5.77
C ALA A 142 -11.60 15.00 -4.80
N MET A 143 -10.93 14.99 -3.64
CA MET A 143 -10.97 16.12 -2.69
C MET A 143 -10.39 17.40 -3.29
N TYR A 144 -9.28 17.32 -4.05
CA TYR A 144 -8.72 18.49 -4.73
C TYR A 144 -9.69 19.06 -5.78
N VAL A 145 -10.32 18.22 -6.60
CA VAL A 145 -11.31 18.67 -7.59
C VAL A 145 -12.49 19.35 -6.89
N LEU A 146 -13.02 18.76 -5.81
CA LEU A 146 -14.10 19.37 -5.04
C LEU A 146 -13.70 20.72 -4.44
N ALA A 147 -12.51 20.83 -3.84
CA ALA A 147 -12.01 22.08 -3.30
C ALA A 147 -11.88 23.17 -4.39
N LEU A 148 -11.38 22.81 -5.57
CA LEU A 148 -11.30 23.73 -6.70
C LEU A 148 -12.68 24.22 -7.12
N LEU A 149 -13.67 23.32 -7.25
CA LEU A 149 -15.04 23.72 -7.59
C LEU A 149 -15.64 24.67 -6.55
N LEU A 150 -15.47 24.37 -5.25
CA LEU A 150 -15.96 25.23 -4.18
C LEU A 150 -15.33 26.63 -4.21
N THR A 151 -14.02 26.73 -4.48
CA THR A 151 -13.36 28.04 -4.57
C THR A 151 -13.82 28.85 -5.79
N LEU A 152 -14.09 28.20 -6.93
CA LEU A 152 -14.63 28.87 -8.12
C LEU A 152 -16.07 29.37 -7.88
N VAL A 153 -16.91 28.58 -7.23
CA VAL A 153 -18.27 28.99 -6.85
C VAL A 153 -18.23 30.14 -5.83
N ALA A 154 -17.39 30.04 -4.80
CA ALA A 154 -17.24 31.10 -3.80
C ALA A 154 -16.76 32.43 -4.41
N LYS A 155 -15.83 32.36 -5.38
CA LYS A 155 -15.32 33.56 -6.08
C LYS A 155 -16.38 34.23 -6.96
N THR A 156 -17.31 33.45 -7.53
CA THR A 156 -18.34 33.97 -8.45
C THR A 156 -19.63 34.38 -7.74
N GLY A 157 -19.97 33.73 -6.62
CA GLY A 157 -21.13 34.09 -5.79
C GLY A 157 -20.89 35.18 -4.74
N GLY A 158 -19.64 35.64 -4.59
CA GLY A 158 -19.25 36.75 -3.70
C GLY A 158 -19.07 38.11 -4.40
N ALA A 159 -19.58 38.26 -5.63
CA ALA A 159 -19.59 39.52 -6.40
C ALA A 159 -20.98 40.18 -6.37
#